data_AF-A0A0K9YRV3-F1
#
_entry.id   AF-A0A0K9YRV3-F1
#
_cell.length_a   1.000
_cell.length_b   1.000
_cell.length_c   1.000
_cell.angle_alpha   90.00
_cell.angle_beta   90.00
_cell.angle_gamma   90.00
#
_symmetry.space_group_name_H-M   'P 1'
#
loop_
_entity.id
_entity.type
_entity.pdbx_description
1 polymer ?
#
loop_
_entity_poly.entity_id
_entity_poly.type
_entity_poly.pdbx_seq_one_letter_code
_entity_poly.pdbx_strand_id
1 'polypeptide(L)'
;MIRLGYACISVNTKNNPNKKTTVAQLNKLEPQARLKKMRQVMQTNFFNLMDLLAYNVERHIFLYRLPSEFVPLATHPVSAEWDWAKEFSWDFQKAGEFIRKNGIRMTAHPGHFNILNSDKPSVIESTITDFAYHARVFDLLGLDDNSVLVTHVGGVFDDKAASLDRFASNFERLPENVKKRLVLENDDTSFTMREVLELSERLGIPMVFDIHHHMCHSDGENWVDYLPRIIRTWGERTPKMHLSSPKSEQEFRAHADNIDVEQFIQFVSALGDYNVDIILECKNKDDALLTLRRELKKKGISVEAFAEQA
;
A
#
# COMPACT_ATOMS: atom_id res chain seq x y z
N MET A 1 16.83 5.45 -10.51
CA MET A 1 15.54 5.88 -11.11
C MET A 1 14.47 5.81 -10.04
N ILE A 2 13.78 6.91 -9.80
CA ILE A 2 12.73 7.00 -8.78
C ILE A 2 11.38 7.12 -9.49
N ARG A 3 10.36 6.36 -9.06
CA ARG A 3 8.97 6.54 -9.53
C ARG A 3 8.07 6.96 -8.37
N LEU A 4 7.21 7.95 -8.60
CA LEU A 4 6.27 8.43 -7.60
C LEU A 4 4.87 7.85 -7.81
N GLY A 5 4.19 7.60 -6.70
CA GLY A 5 2.81 7.15 -6.68
C GLY A 5 2.01 7.78 -5.55
N TYR A 6 0.71 7.52 -5.53
CA TYR A 6 -0.21 8.01 -4.50
C TYR A 6 -1.17 6.90 -4.06
N ALA A 7 -1.90 7.19 -2.98
CA ALA A 7 -2.72 6.20 -2.31
C ALA A 7 -4.23 6.37 -2.46
N CYS A 8 -4.90 5.26 -2.80
CA CYS A 8 -6.33 5.02 -2.74
C CYS A 8 -7.20 5.86 -3.68
N ILE A 9 -7.25 7.18 -3.51
CA ILE A 9 -8.12 8.05 -4.30
C ILE A 9 -7.32 9.11 -5.01
N SER A 10 -7.83 9.56 -6.16
CA SER A 10 -7.45 10.79 -6.82
C SER A 10 -8.41 11.90 -6.38
N VAL A 11 -7.87 13.10 -6.14
CA VAL A 11 -8.65 14.33 -5.93
C VAL A 11 -8.88 15.10 -7.23
N ASN A 12 -8.13 14.77 -8.30
CA ASN A 12 -8.31 15.37 -9.63
C ASN A 12 -9.30 14.61 -10.51
N THR A 13 -9.64 13.35 -10.17
CA THR A 13 -10.69 12.59 -10.84
C THR A 13 -11.87 12.33 -9.90
N LYS A 14 -13.08 12.24 -10.48
CA LYS A 14 -14.30 11.93 -9.71
C LYS A 14 -14.49 10.43 -9.49
N ASN A 15 -13.85 9.62 -10.31
CA ASN A 15 -14.06 8.19 -10.42
C ASN A 15 -13.02 7.43 -9.60
N ASN A 16 -13.33 7.25 -8.32
CA ASN A 16 -12.47 6.54 -7.38
C ASN A 16 -12.96 5.11 -7.11
N PRO A 17 -12.09 4.08 -7.14
CA PRO A 17 -12.46 2.67 -7.00
C PRO A 17 -12.67 2.25 -5.53
N ASN A 18 -13.17 3.15 -4.69
CA ASN A 18 -13.38 2.96 -3.26
C ASN A 18 -14.86 3.08 -2.84
N LYS A 19 -15.80 2.87 -3.78
CA LYS A 19 -17.22 2.84 -3.43
C LYS A 19 -17.46 1.67 -2.50
N LYS A 20 -18.25 1.92 -1.46
CA LYS A 20 -18.57 0.95 -0.43
C LYS A 20 -20.05 0.96 -0.08
N THR A 21 -20.48 -0.13 0.54
CA THR A 21 -21.77 -0.23 1.24
C THR A 21 -21.51 -0.79 2.63
N THR A 22 -22.48 -0.65 3.54
CA THR A 22 -22.34 -1.14 4.92
C THR A 22 -23.27 -2.31 5.18
N VAL A 23 -22.90 -3.16 6.14
CA VAL A 23 -23.77 -4.25 6.60
C VAL A 23 -25.13 -3.70 7.06
N ALA A 24 -25.15 -2.55 7.74
CA ALA A 24 -26.39 -1.88 8.16
C ALA A 24 -27.29 -1.47 6.98
N GLN A 25 -26.72 -1.04 5.84
CA GLN A 25 -27.49 -0.75 4.63
C GLN A 25 -28.03 -2.04 3.99
N LEU A 26 -27.21 -3.09 3.92
CA LEU A 26 -27.62 -4.37 3.35
C LEU A 26 -28.70 -5.06 4.19
N ASN A 27 -28.63 -4.98 5.51
CA ASN A 27 -29.62 -5.60 6.40
C ASN A 27 -31.04 -5.03 6.23
N LYS A 28 -31.18 -3.82 5.67
CA LYS A 28 -32.47 -3.20 5.32
C LYS A 28 -33.08 -3.73 4.01
N LEU A 29 -32.34 -4.58 3.28
CA LEU A 29 -32.73 -5.11 1.98
C LEU A 29 -33.02 -6.60 2.07
N GLU A 30 -33.90 -7.06 1.17
CA GLU A 30 -34.11 -8.49 0.92
C GLU A 30 -32.84 -9.15 0.34
N PRO A 31 -32.61 -10.46 0.56
CA PRO A 31 -31.38 -11.15 0.15
C PRO A 31 -30.95 -10.90 -1.31
N GLN A 32 -31.89 -10.99 -2.27
CA GLN A 32 -31.59 -10.72 -3.68
C GLN A 32 -31.18 -9.26 -3.93
N ALA A 33 -31.77 -8.31 -3.22
CA ALA A 33 -31.43 -6.89 -3.31
C ALA A 33 -30.07 -6.58 -2.68
N ARG A 34 -29.65 -7.33 -1.64
CA ARG A 34 -28.29 -7.23 -1.06
C ARG A 34 -27.22 -7.57 -2.09
N LEU A 35 -27.36 -8.72 -2.74
CA LEU A 35 -26.41 -9.16 -3.77
C LEU A 35 -26.38 -8.19 -4.96
N LYS A 36 -27.56 -7.74 -5.41
CA LYS A 36 -27.65 -6.71 -6.46
C LYS A 36 -26.91 -5.42 -6.07
N LYS A 37 -27.04 -4.97 -4.82
CA LYS A 37 -26.33 -3.78 -4.33
C LYS A 37 -24.81 -3.97 -4.31
N MET A 38 -24.33 -5.12 -3.84
CA MET A 38 -22.89 -5.44 -3.84
C MET A 38 -22.33 -5.51 -5.26
N ARG A 39 -23.03 -6.14 -6.20
CA ARG A 39 -22.69 -6.17 -7.63
C ARG A 39 -22.57 -4.77 -8.22
N GLN A 40 -23.54 -3.89 -7.96
CA GLN A 40 -23.51 -2.51 -8.44
C GLN A 40 -22.30 -1.74 -7.90
N VAL A 41 -21.94 -1.95 -6.64
CA VAL A 41 -20.74 -1.34 -6.05
C VAL A 41 -19.48 -1.85 -6.75
N MET A 42 -19.36 -3.16 -6.96
CA MET A 42 -18.20 -3.76 -7.63
C MET A 42 -18.07 -3.33 -9.09
N GLN A 43 -19.17 -3.28 -9.86
CA GLN A 43 -19.22 -2.74 -11.22
C GLN A 43 -18.74 -1.28 -11.26
N THR A 44 -19.21 -0.46 -10.32
CA THR A 44 -18.79 0.95 -10.22
C THR A 44 -17.30 1.06 -9.89
N ASN A 45 -16.79 0.21 -9.00
CA ASN A 45 -15.37 0.21 -8.64
C ASN A 45 -14.47 -0.19 -9.82
N PHE A 46 -14.86 -1.20 -10.62
CA PHE A 46 -14.11 -1.54 -11.84
C PHE A 46 -14.12 -0.42 -12.88
N PHE A 47 -15.29 0.17 -13.14
CA PHE A 47 -15.39 1.31 -14.05
C PHE A 47 -14.48 2.46 -13.58
N ASN A 48 -14.54 2.79 -12.29
CA ASN A 48 -13.71 3.85 -11.72
C ASN A 48 -12.22 3.51 -11.74
N LEU A 49 -11.86 2.24 -11.51
CA LEU A 49 -10.47 1.80 -11.57
C LEU A 49 -9.91 2.01 -12.97
N MET A 50 -10.63 1.61 -14.02
CA MET A 50 -10.17 1.78 -15.40
C MET A 50 -9.99 3.24 -15.79
N ASP A 51 -10.92 4.12 -15.39
CA ASP A 51 -10.83 5.57 -15.64
C ASP A 51 -9.63 6.20 -14.88
N LEU A 52 -9.45 5.83 -13.61
CA LEU A 52 -8.32 6.30 -12.80
C LEU A 52 -6.98 5.79 -13.35
N LEU A 53 -6.90 4.54 -13.80
CA LEU A 53 -5.68 4.00 -14.40
C LEU A 53 -5.34 4.68 -15.73
N ALA A 54 -6.35 5.01 -16.56
CA ALA A 54 -6.14 5.78 -17.78
C ALA A 54 -5.63 7.20 -17.46
N TYR A 55 -6.21 7.87 -16.46
CA TYR A 55 -5.71 9.14 -15.93
C TYR A 55 -4.26 9.02 -15.44
N ASN A 56 -3.93 7.97 -14.69
CA ASN A 56 -2.58 7.75 -14.19
C ASN A 56 -1.57 7.62 -15.34
N VAL A 57 -1.90 6.89 -16.42
CA VAL A 57 -1.06 6.80 -17.61
C VAL A 57 -0.86 8.16 -18.27
N GLU A 58 -1.93 8.94 -18.47
CA GLU A 58 -1.86 10.30 -19.03
C GLU A 58 -0.98 11.22 -18.19
N ARG A 59 -1.00 11.05 -16.86
CA ARG A 59 -0.19 11.82 -15.92
C ARG A 59 1.16 11.19 -15.62
N HIS A 60 1.55 10.12 -16.30
CA HIS A 60 2.80 9.38 -16.06
C HIS A 60 2.98 8.95 -14.60
N ILE A 61 1.93 8.44 -13.96
CA ILE A 61 1.95 7.90 -12.59
C ILE A 61 1.84 6.37 -12.69
N PHE A 62 2.95 5.66 -12.48
CA PHE A 62 3.03 4.21 -12.67
C PHE A 62 3.13 3.42 -11.37
N LEU A 63 2.80 4.05 -10.24
CA LEU A 63 2.73 3.43 -8.92
C LEU A 63 1.42 3.86 -8.25
N TYR A 64 0.59 2.90 -7.84
CA TYR A 64 -0.71 3.21 -7.26
C TYR A 64 -1.09 2.20 -6.17
N ARG A 65 -1.64 2.71 -5.05
CA ARG A 65 -2.18 1.87 -3.98
C ARG A 65 -3.69 1.69 -4.14
N LEU A 66 -4.12 0.45 -4.39
CA LEU A 66 -5.53 0.09 -4.50
C LEU A 66 -6.22 0.22 -3.12
N PRO A 67 -7.42 0.82 -3.04
CA PRO A 67 -8.22 0.83 -1.81
C PRO A 67 -8.61 -0.57 -1.35
N SER A 68 -8.54 -0.84 -0.03
CA SER A 68 -9.00 -2.11 0.53
C SER A 68 -10.49 -2.38 0.30
N GLU A 69 -11.32 -1.34 0.19
CA GLU A 69 -12.76 -1.47 -0.08
C GLU A 69 -13.13 -1.78 -1.55
N PHE A 70 -12.15 -2.07 -2.40
CA PHE A 70 -12.38 -2.32 -3.83
C PHE A 70 -13.43 -3.42 -4.08
N VAL A 71 -13.32 -4.55 -3.38
CA VAL A 71 -14.37 -5.58 -3.37
C VAL A 71 -15.24 -5.35 -2.11
N PRO A 72 -16.55 -5.07 -2.27
CA PRO A 72 -17.38 -4.67 -1.16
C PRO A 72 -17.58 -5.83 -0.18
N LEU A 73 -17.17 -5.61 1.07
CA LEU A 73 -17.37 -6.54 2.20
C LEU A 73 -16.74 -7.92 1.98
N ALA A 74 -15.70 -8.04 1.15
CA ALA A 74 -15.12 -9.31 0.68
C ALA A 74 -14.81 -10.35 1.77
N THR A 75 -14.46 -9.88 2.96
CA THR A 75 -14.04 -10.70 4.11
C THR A 75 -15.15 -10.87 5.16
N HIS A 76 -16.32 -10.24 4.96
CA HIS A 76 -17.43 -10.28 5.90
C HIS A 76 -18.40 -11.43 5.56
N PRO A 77 -18.99 -12.14 6.55
CA PRO A 77 -19.90 -13.27 6.30
C PRO A 77 -21.10 -12.97 5.37
N VAL A 78 -21.52 -11.70 5.28
CA VAL A 78 -22.62 -11.26 4.41
C VAL A 78 -22.36 -11.49 2.92
N SER A 79 -21.10 -11.61 2.50
CA SER A 79 -20.70 -11.90 1.12
C SER A 79 -20.22 -13.35 0.92
N ALA A 80 -20.34 -14.22 1.92
CA ALA A 80 -19.75 -15.57 1.87
C ALA A 80 -20.27 -16.44 0.72
N GLU A 81 -21.53 -16.28 0.32
CA GLU A 81 -22.15 -17.03 -0.79
C GLU A 81 -21.89 -16.40 -2.16
N TRP A 82 -21.28 -15.21 -2.21
CA TRP A 82 -21.04 -14.51 -3.47
C TRP A 82 -19.63 -14.78 -3.99
N ASP A 83 -19.53 -15.62 -5.01
CA ASP A 83 -18.29 -15.85 -5.74
C ASP A 83 -17.98 -14.70 -6.72
N TRP A 84 -17.63 -13.55 -6.14
CA TRP A 84 -17.29 -12.32 -6.86
C TRP A 84 -16.12 -12.52 -7.85
N ALA A 85 -15.18 -13.41 -7.54
CA ALA A 85 -14.02 -13.66 -8.39
C ALA A 85 -14.42 -14.32 -9.70
N LYS A 86 -15.34 -15.31 -9.63
CA LYS A 86 -15.89 -15.95 -10.82
C LYS A 86 -16.82 -15.02 -11.59
N GLU A 87 -17.67 -14.27 -10.89
CA GLU A 87 -18.64 -13.39 -11.54
C GLU A 87 -17.97 -12.23 -12.30
N PHE A 88 -16.89 -11.66 -11.76
CA PHE A 88 -16.16 -10.53 -12.34
C PHE A 88 -14.82 -10.95 -12.99
N SER A 89 -14.67 -12.21 -13.37
CA SER A 89 -13.40 -12.72 -13.90
C SER A 89 -12.93 -11.97 -15.15
N TRP A 90 -13.88 -11.57 -16.01
CA TRP A 90 -13.58 -10.77 -17.20
C TRP A 90 -13.08 -9.37 -16.83
N ASP A 91 -13.70 -8.70 -15.86
CA ASP A 91 -13.30 -7.37 -15.41
C ASP A 91 -11.89 -7.39 -14.78
N PHE A 92 -11.61 -8.38 -13.94
CA PHE A 92 -10.27 -8.60 -13.39
C PHE A 92 -9.23 -8.83 -14.49
N GLN A 93 -9.54 -9.68 -15.46
CA GLN A 93 -8.64 -9.94 -16.59
C GLN A 93 -8.36 -8.66 -17.38
N LYS A 94 -9.40 -7.87 -17.70
CA LYS A 94 -9.26 -6.62 -18.47
C LYS A 94 -8.47 -5.56 -17.72
N ALA A 95 -8.74 -5.36 -16.43
CA ALA A 95 -7.97 -4.45 -15.60
C ALA A 95 -6.51 -4.91 -15.48
N GLY A 96 -6.28 -6.20 -15.26
CA GLY A 96 -4.94 -6.79 -15.20
C GLY A 96 -4.14 -6.62 -16.49
N GLU A 97 -4.77 -6.88 -17.64
CA GLU A 97 -4.17 -6.65 -18.97
C GLU A 97 -3.74 -5.19 -19.14
N PHE A 98 -4.59 -4.23 -18.74
CA PHE A 98 -4.27 -2.80 -18.81
C PHE A 98 -3.11 -2.43 -17.88
N ILE A 99 -3.13 -2.89 -16.63
CA ILE A 99 -2.10 -2.61 -15.62
C ILE A 99 -0.73 -3.09 -16.12
N ARG A 100 -0.64 -4.36 -16.56
CA ARG A 100 0.62 -4.94 -17.07
C ARG A 100 1.10 -4.26 -18.33
N LYS A 101 0.19 -3.99 -19.29
CA LYS A 101 0.53 -3.33 -20.56
C LYS A 101 1.18 -1.97 -20.35
N ASN A 102 0.74 -1.22 -19.34
CA ASN A 102 1.25 0.12 -19.05
C ASN A 102 2.33 0.15 -17.96
N GLY A 103 2.80 -1.01 -17.49
CA GLY A 103 3.86 -1.09 -16.47
C GLY A 103 3.48 -0.47 -15.11
N ILE A 104 2.18 -0.46 -14.77
CA ILE A 104 1.71 0.12 -13.50
C ILE A 104 1.97 -0.88 -12.37
N ARG A 105 2.74 -0.45 -11.36
CA ARG A 105 2.94 -1.19 -10.13
C ARG A 105 1.79 -0.91 -9.16
N MET A 106 1.02 -1.95 -8.82
CA MET A 106 -0.06 -1.87 -7.86
C MET A 106 0.41 -2.30 -6.47
N THR A 107 -0.06 -1.64 -5.43
CA THR A 107 0.18 -2.03 -4.03
C THR A 107 -1.10 -1.96 -3.23
N ALA A 108 -1.13 -2.59 -2.07
CA ALA A 108 -2.21 -2.43 -1.11
C ALA A 108 -1.61 -2.25 0.29
N HIS A 109 -2.35 -1.60 1.17
CA HIS A 109 -2.03 -1.53 2.58
C HIS A 109 -3.30 -1.89 3.34
N PRO A 110 -3.49 -3.18 3.68
CA PRO A 110 -4.60 -3.61 4.51
C PRO A 110 -4.68 -2.77 5.78
N GLY A 111 -5.91 -2.49 6.24
CA GLY A 111 -6.14 -1.50 7.29
C GLY A 111 -5.55 -1.87 8.66
N HIS A 112 -5.48 -0.88 9.56
CA HIS A 112 -4.89 -0.98 10.91
C HIS A 112 -5.50 -2.03 11.84
N PHE A 113 -6.65 -2.62 11.50
CA PHE A 113 -7.27 -3.71 12.25
C PHE A 113 -6.58 -5.07 12.02
N ASN A 114 -5.74 -5.16 10.99
CA ASN A 114 -4.96 -6.35 10.67
C ASN A 114 -3.71 -6.38 11.55
N ILE A 115 -3.75 -7.16 12.62
CA ILE A 115 -2.71 -7.23 13.65
C ILE A 115 -2.22 -8.67 13.74
N LEU A 116 -1.19 -8.99 12.93
CA LEU A 116 -0.69 -10.36 12.83
C LEU A 116 0.02 -10.84 14.11
N ASN A 117 0.52 -9.92 14.94
CA ASN A 117 1.17 -10.22 16.20
C ASN A 117 0.22 -10.20 17.43
N SER A 118 -1.09 -10.15 17.19
CA SER A 118 -2.10 -10.22 18.26
C SER A 118 -2.03 -11.55 19.01
N ASP A 119 -2.37 -11.51 20.29
CA ASP A 119 -2.56 -12.67 21.16
C ASP A 119 -3.95 -13.32 21.01
N LYS A 120 -4.90 -12.64 20.34
CA LYS A 120 -6.28 -13.12 20.16
C LYS A 120 -6.41 -13.94 18.88
N PRO A 121 -6.76 -15.24 18.95
CA PRO A 121 -6.92 -16.09 17.77
C PRO A 121 -7.90 -15.52 16.73
N SER A 122 -9.02 -14.94 17.15
CA SER A 122 -10.01 -14.35 16.25
C SER A 122 -9.49 -13.16 15.43
N VAL A 123 -8.58 -12.35 16.00
CA VAL A 123 -7.92 -11.23 15.31
C VAL A 123 -6.94 -11.76 14.28
N ILE A 124 -6.19 -12.81 14.62
CA ILE A 124 -5.26 -13.46 13.69
C ILE A 124 -6.04 -14.04 12.51
N GLU A 125 -7.09 -14.84 12.74
CA GLU A 125 -7.87 -15.43 11.64
C GLU A 125 -8.49 -14.38 10.71
N SER A 126 -8.97 -13.28 11.28
CA SER A 126 -9.51 -12.15 10.50
C SER A 126 -8.41 -11.45 9.69
N THR A 127 -7.22 -11.28 10.27
CA THR A 127 -6.04 -10.71 9.60
C THR A 127 -5.58 -11.59 8.42
N ILE A 128 -5.48 -12.91 8.63
CA ILE A 128 -5.11 -13.86 7.58
C ILE A 128 -6.15 -13.82 6.44
N THR A 129 -7.44 -13.78 6.79
CA THR A 129 -8.53 -13.69 5.81
C THR A 129 -8.45 -12.41 4.98
N ASP A 130 -8.15 -11.27 5.60
CA ASP A 130 -8.02 -9.99 4.91
C ASP A 130 -6.78 -9.92 4.02
N PHE A 131 -5.64 -10.44 4.48
CA PHE A 131 -4.45 -10.55 3.63
C PHE A 131 -4.68 -11.48 2.44
N ALA A 132 -5.33 -12.63 2.65
CA ALA A 132 -5.68 -13.57 1.58
C ALA A 132 -6.63 -12.94 0.55
N TYR A 133 -7.56 -12.09 0.99
CA TYR A 133 -8.40 -11.30 0.09
C TYR A 133 -7.57 -10.40 -0.82
N HIS A 134 -6.66 -9.59 -0.27
CA HIS A 134 -5.83 -8.69 -1.06
C HIS A 134 -4.90 -9.44 -2.02
N ALA A 135 -4.29 -10.54 -1.56
CA ALA A 135 -3.48 -11.41 -2.41
C ALA A 135 -4.30 -12.00 -3.56
N ARG A 136 -5.53 -12.46 -3.29
CA ARG A 136 -6.46 -12.99 -4.31
C ARG A 136 -6.83 -11.93 -5.35
N VAL A 137 -7.04 -10.68 -4.95
CA VAL A 137 -7.28 -9.58 -5.90
C VAL A 137 -6.08 -9.40 -6.84
N PHE A 138 -4.86 -9.41 -6.31
CA PHE A 138 -3.66 -9.30 -7.14
C PHE A 138 -3.41 -10.54 -8.02
N ASP A 139 -3.73 -11.73 -7.55
CA ASP A 139 -3.70 -12.96 -8.35
C ASP A 139 -4.70 -12.87 -9.53
N LEU A 140 -5.93 -12.42 -9.29
CA LEU A 140 -6.97 -12.28 -10.33
C LEU A 140 -6.63 -11.19 -11.36
N LEU A 141 -5.99 -10.11 -10.91
CA LEU A 141 -5.42 -9.10 -11.80
C LEU A 141 -4.17 -9.61 -12.55
N GLY A 142 -3.64 -10.79 -12.21
CA GLY A 142 -2.45 -11.38 -12.81
C GLY A 142 -1.20 -10.52 -12.58
N LEU A 143 -1.01 -10.02 -11.36
CA LEU A 143 0.12 -9.17 -10.98
C LEU A 143 1.26 -10.01 -10.40
N ASP A 144 2.49 -9.57 -10.68
CA ASP A 144 3.71 -10.20 -10.21
C ASP A 144 3.96 -9.93 -8.72
N ASP A 145 5.11 -10.40 -8.23
CA ASP A 145 5.48 -10.24 -6.82
C ASP A 145 6.02 -8.82 -6.52
N ASN A 146 6.21 -7.93 -7.51
CA ASN A 146 6.42 -6.51 -7.23
C ASN A 146 5.15 -5.82 -6.72
N SER A 147 3.97 -6.42 -6.92
CA SER A 147 2.73 -5.97 -6.30
C SER A 147 2.61 -6.45 -4.85
N VAL A 148 2.79 -5.51 -3.91
CA VAL A 148 3.00 -5.82 -2.49
C VAL A 148 1.82 -5.46 -1.59
N LEU A 149 1.71 -6.18 -0.48
CA LEU A 149 0.80 -5.93 0.63
C LEU A 149 1.62 -5.37 1.79
N VAL A 150 1.48 -4.07 2.06
CA VAL A 150 2.22 -3.41 3.14
C VAL A 150 1.48 -3.56 4.45
N THR A 151 2.20 -3.91 5.51
CA THR A 151 1.65 -3.98 6.86
C THR A 151 2.68 -3.54 7.90
N HIS A 152 2.20 -2.98 9.00
CA HIS A 152 3.01 -2.78 10.19
C HIS A 152 3.09 -4.07 11.01
N VAL A 153 4.01 -4.13 11.97
CA VAL A 153 4.14 -5.28 12.87
C VAL A 153 2.89 -5.46 13.74
N GLY A 154 2.28 -4.36 14.21
CA GLY A 154 1.09 -4.39 15.03
C GLY A 154 1.32 -3.77 16.42
N GLY A 155 0.85 -4.41 17.48
CA GLY A 155 0.93 -3.88 18.84
C GLY A 155 2.18 -4.35 19.63
N VAL A 156 2.61 -3.59 20.63
CA VAL A 156 3.75 -3.96 21.49
C VAL A 156 3.40 -4.97 22.59
N PHE A 157 2.15 -5.00 23.08
CA PHE A 157 1.65 -5.95 24.10
C PHE A 157 2.67 -6.27 25.22
N ASP A 158 3.12 -5.23 25.92
CA ASP A 158 4.04 -5.22 27.07
C ASP A 158 5.50 -5.66 26.83
N ASP A 159 5.77 -6.50 25.83
CA ASP A 159 7.12 -6.96 25.48
C ASP A 159 7.34 -6.91 23.95
N LYS A 160 8.22 -6.00 23.51
CA LYS A 160 8.57 -5.82 22.10
C LYS A 160 9.19 -7.07 21.48
N ALA A 161 10.11 -7.75 22.16
CA ALA A 161 10.78 -8.93 21.63
C ALA A 161 9.78 -10.07 21.43
N ALA A 162 8.95 -10.32 22.46
CA ALA A 162 7.88 -11.30 22.36
C ALA A 162 6.86 -10.95 21.25
N SER A 163 6.60 -9.67 21.01
CA SER A 163 5.72 -9.20 19.93
C SER A 163 6.30 -9.47 18.53
N LEU A 164 7.60 -9.27 18.33
CA LEU A 164 8.28 -9.59 17.07
C LEU A 164 8.28 -11.11 16.83
N ASP A 165 8.49 -11.91 17.89
CA ASP A 165 8.44 -13.38 17.81
C ASP A 165 7.05 -13.91 17.51
N ARG A 166 6.00 -13.31 18.10
CA ARG A 166 4.61 -13.63 17.74
C ARG A 166 4.31 -13.29 16.28
N PHE A 167 4.79 -12.14 15.79
CA PHE A 167 4.65 -11.80 14.37
C PHE A 167 5.27 -12.91 13.51
N ALA A 168 6.52 -13.28 13.78
CA ALA A 168 7.23 -14.29 13.01
C ALA A 168 6.53 -15.66 13.05
N SER A 169 6.07 -16.10 14.22
CA SER A 169 5.33 -17.37 14.34
C SER A 169 4.01 -17.35 13.59
N ASN A 170 3.29 -16.21 13.57
CA ASN A 170 2.02 -16.10 12.85
C ASN A 170 2.22 -15.87 11.35
N PHE A 171 3.32 -15.25 10.94
CA PHE A 171 3.70 -15.14 9.53
C PHE A 171 3.80 -16.51 8.87
N GLU A 172 4.33 -17.52 9.58
CA GLU A 172 4.44 -18.88 9.04
C GLU A 172 3.09 -19.53 8.71
N ARG A 173 2.00 -19.06 9.33
CA ARG A 173 0.63 -19.55 9.11
C ARG A 173 -0.02 -18.92 7.88
N LEU A 174 0.59 -17.90 7.28
CA LEU A 174 0.05 -17.24 6.11
C LEU A 174 0.09 -18.16 4.88
N PRO A 175 -0.93 -18.12 4.01
CA PRO A 175 -0.88 -18.77 2.71
C PRO A 175 0.30 -18.26 1.87
N GLU A 176 0.89 -19.14 1.05
CA GLU A 176 2.06 -18.80 0.21
C GLU A 176 1.82 -17.60 -0.73
N ASN A 177 0.61 -17.46 -1.27
CA ASN A 177 0.28 -16.34 -2.13
C ASN A 177 0.21 -14.99 -1.39
N VAL A 178 0.05 -15.02 -0.06
CA VAL A 178 0.20 -13.86 0.83
C VAL A 178 1.66 -13.64 1.17
N LYS A 179 2.38 -14.69 1.63
CA LYS A 179 3.79 -14.60 2.04
C LYS A 179 4.66 -13.95 0.97
N LYS A 180 4.48 -14.33 -0.30
CA LYS A 180 5.27 -13.76 -1.42
C LYS A 180 5.05 -12.26 -1.65
N ARG A 181 3.93 -11.69 -1.16
CA ARG A 181 3.56 -10.28 -1.38
C ARG A 181 3.66 -9.41 -0.14
N LEU A 182 3.60 -10.00 1.06
CA LEU A 182 3.63 -9.26 2.30
C LEU A 182 5.00 -8.59 2.50
N VAL A 183 4.98 -7.31 2.86
CA VAL A 183 6.16 -6.51 3.18
C VAL A 183 5.90 -5.72 4.46
N LEU A 184 6.95 -5.49 5.23
CA LEU A 184 6.86 -4.85 6.54
C LEU A 184 7.25 -3.38 6.49
N GLU A 185 6.54 -2.54 7.22
CA GLU A 185 6.80 -1.11 7.32
C GLU A 185 7.05 -0.67 8.77
N ASN A 186 8.07 0.16 9.00
CA ASN A 186 8.26 0.83 10.29
C ASN A 186 7.14 1.82 10.58
N ASP A 187 6.81 2.02 11.86
CA ASP A 187 5.70 2.88 12.28
C ASP A 187 6.16 4.03 13.18
N ASP A 188 5.24 4.92 13.53
CA ASP A 188 5.50 6.18 14.21
C ASP A 188 5.46 6.10 15.76
N THR A 189 5.28 4.90 16.33
CA THR A 189 4.96 4.75 17.76
C THR A 189 5.48 3.48 18.45
N SER A 190 5.50 2.36 17.75
CA SER A 190 5.59 1.02 18.29
C SER A 190 6.89 0.32 17.87
N PHE A 191 7.19 0.27 16.58
CA PHE A 191 8.36 -0.45 16.06
C PHE A 191 9.22 0.42 15.14
N THR A 192 10.49 0.58 15.52
CA THR A 192 11.47 1.42 14.80
C THR A 192 11.92 0.78 13.48
N MET A 193 12.59 1.57 12.64
CA MET A 193 13.21 1.08 11.42
C MET A 193 14.14 -0.13 11.68
N ARG A 194 14.99 -0.05 12.71
CA ARG A 194 15.94 -1.13 13.03
C ARG A 194 15.23 -2.42 13.41
N GLU A 195 14.22 -2.35 14.27
CA GLU A 195 13.44 -3.51 14.73
C GLU A 195 12.72 -4.19 13.56
N VAL A 196 12.10 -3.40 12.67
CA VAL A 196 11.43 -3.92 11.48
C VAL A 196 12.41 -4.49 10.46
N LEU A 197 13.57 -3.86 10.28
CA LEU A 197 14.62 -4.36 9.38
C LEU A 197 15.14 -5.72 9.83
N GLU A 198 15.45 -5.88 11.12
CA GLU A 198 15.92 -7.15 11.69
C GLU A 198 14.86 -8.25 11.56
N LEU A 199 13.58 -7.93 11.78
CA LEU A 199 12.48 -8.87 11.57
C LEU A 199 12.35 -9.27 10.09
N SER A 200 12.47 -8.29 9.18
CA SER A 200 12.38 -8.50 7.73
C SER A 200 13.51 -9.41 7.23
N GLU A 201 14.75 -9.16 7.69
CA GLU A 201 15.91 -10.01 7.40
C GLU A 201 15.73 -11.44 7.96
N ARG A 202 15.20 -11.57 9.18
CA ARG A 202 14.92 -12.88 9.81
C ARG A 202 13.88 -13.69 9.03
N LEU A 203 12.84 -13.03 8.52
CA LEU A 203 11.74 -13.67 7.77
C LEU A 203 12.03 -13.82 6.27
N GLY A 204 13.07 -13.17 5.76
CA GLY A 204 13.36 -13.14 4.32
C GLY A 204 12.30 -12.39 3.51
N ILE A 205 11.66 -11.36 4.09
CA ILE A 205 10.67 -10.52 3.40
C ILE A 205 11.17 -9.08 3.27
N PRO A 206 10.68 -8.31 2.28
CA PRO A 206 11.10 -6.93 2.12
C PRO A 206 10.59 -5.98 3.21
N MET A 207 11.43 -4.98 3.52
CA MET A 207 11.06 -3.83 4.34
C MET A 207 10.72 -2.62 3.46
N VAL A 208 9.53 -2.06 3.64
CA VAL A 208 9.17 -0.71 3.21
C VAL A 208 9.67 0.27 4.26
N PHE A 209 10.54 1.20 3.86
CA PHE A 209 10.96 2.28 4.74
C PHE A 209 10.02 3.48 4.60
N ASP A 210 9.45 3.92 5.72
CA ASP A 210 8.75 5.19 5.84
C ASP A 210 9.62 6.18 6.63
N ILE A 211 10.07 7.23 5.94
CA ILE A 211 10.94 8.26 6.51
C ILE A 211 10.22 9.12 7.55
N HIS A 212 8.93 9.38 7.38
CA HIS A 212 8.16 10.20 8.31
C HIS A 212 7.93 9.47 9.63
N HIS A 213 7.62 8.18 9.56
CA HIS A 213 7.56 7.31 10.73
C HIS A 213 8.91 7.26 11.46
N HIS A 214 10.03 7.16 10.74
CA HIS A 214 11.37 7.21 11.33
C HIS A 214 11.67 8.53 12.06
N MET A 215 11.25 9.66 11.48
CA MET A 215 11.35 10.97 12.13
C MET A 215 10.49 11.06 13.40
N CYS A 216 9.35 10.36 13.44
CA CYS A 216 8.47 10.30 14.61
C CYS A 216 8.96 9.33 15.70
N HIS A 217 9.55 8.21 15.30
CA HIS A 217 9.97 7.13 16.18
C HIS A 217 11.23 6.42 15.66
N SER A 218 12.35 6.74 16.30
CA SER A 218 13.65 6.12 16.09
C SER A 218 14.49 6.20 17.37
N ASP A 219 15.62 5.49 17.40
CA ASP A 219 16.58 5.54 18.50
C ASP A 219 17.73 6.53 18.21
N GLY A 220 17.51 7.49 17.29
CA GLY A 220 18.49 8.48 16.86
C GLY A 220 19.48 7.98 15.81
N GLU A 221 19.26 6.81 15.24
CA GLU A 221 20.09 6.27 14.16
C GLU A 221 19.95 7.05 12.85
N ASN A 222 21.07 7.18 12.14
CA ASN A 222 21.09 7.73 10.79
C ASN A 222 20.61 6.66 9.80
N TRP A 223 19.38 6.82 9.29
CA TRP A 223 18.75 5.88 8.37
C TRP A 223 19.55 5.64 7.07
N VAL A 224 20.37 6.62 6.63
CA VAL A 224 21.20 6.49 5.43
C VAL A 224 22.17 5.32 5.54
N ASP A 225 22.71 5.08 6.74
CA ASP A 225 23.65 3.98 7.01
C ASP A 225 22.98 2.59 6.85
N TYR A 226 21.65 2.54 6.93
CA TYR A 226 20.85 1.32 6.84
C TYR A 226 20.27 1.07 5.44
N LEU A 227 20.34 2.06 4.52
CA LEU A 227 19.84 1.91 3.15
C LEU A 227 20.36 0.66 2.45
N PRO A 228 21.66 0.30 2.47
CA PRO A 228 22.14 -0.91 1.81
C PRO A 228 21.48 -2.19 2.33
N ARG A 229 21.14 -2.24 3.63
CA ARG A 229 20.44 -3.38 4.24
C ARG A 229 18.96 -3.40 3.85
N ILE A 230 18.29 -2.25 3.94
CA ILE A 230 16.88 -2.11 3.54
C ILE A 230 16.70 -2.55 2.08
N ILE A 231 17.53 -2.03 1.17
CA ILE A 231 17.48 -2.37 -0.26
C ILE A 231 17.72 -3.86 -0.48
N ARG A 232 18.65 -4.47 0.26
CA ARG A 232 18.94 -5.92 0.18
C ARG A 232 17.73 -6.80 0.51
N THR A 233 16.84 -6.36 1.40
CA THR A 233 15.62 -7.13 1.73
C THR A 233 14.68 -7.34 0.53
N TRP A 234 14.81 -6.52 -0.52
CA TRP A 234 14.00 -6.64 -1.73
C TRP A 234 14.59 -7.60 -2.77
N GLY A 235 15.87 -7.96 -2.67
CA GLY A 235 16.57 -8.76 -3.68
C GLY A 235 16.46 -8.14 -5.07
N GLU A 236 15.91 -8.91 -6.02
CA GLU A 236 15.70 -8.46 -7.41
C GLU A 236 14.43 -7.61 -7.60
N ARG A 237 13.56 -7.53 -6.59
CA ARG A 237 12.33 -6.73 -6.65
C ARG A 237 12.68 -5.25 -6.50
N THR A 238 11.88 -4.37 -7.08
CA THR A 238 12.10 -2.91 -6.92
C THR A 238 11.74 -2.48 -5.49
N PRO A 239 12.68 -1.90 -4.72
CA PRO A 239 12.38 -1.35 -3.41
C PRO A 239 11.24 -0.35 -3.42
N LYS A 240 10.40 -0.40 -2.38
CA LYS A 240 9.32 0.54 -2.17
C LYS A 240 9.50 1.27 -0.85
N MET A 241 9.27 2.57 -0.86
CA MET A 241 9.32 3.44 0.31
C MET A 241 8.05 4.28 0.41
N HIS A 242 7.82 4.83 1.59
CA HIS A 242 6.78 5.81 1.85
C HIS A 242 7.40 7.14 2.26
N LEU A 243 6.74 8.21 1.85
CA LEU A 243 7.14 9.56 2.23
C LEU A 243 5.90 10.41 2.48
N SER A 244 5.87 11.03 3.65
CA SER A 244 4.97 12.12 4.00
C SER A 244 5.76 13.26 4.65
N SER A 245 5.08 14.37 4.92
CA SER A 245 5.64 15.50 5.67
C SER A 245 4.74 15.78 6.88
N PRO A 246 5.31 16.25 8.01
CA PRO A 246 4.53 16.63 9.19
C PRO A 246 3.57 17.77 8.86
N LYS A 247 2.34 17.71 9.40
CA LYS A 247 1.34 18.77 9.24
C LYS A 247 1.78 20.09 9.89
N SER A 248 2.41 20.00 11.06
CA SER A 248 3.05 21.10 11.78
C SER A 248 4.00 20.56 12.85
N GLU A 249 4.77 21.42 13.50
CA GLU A 249 5.59 21.02 14.66
C GLU A 249 4.74 20.44 15.81
N GLN A 250 3.52 20.96 16.01
CA GLN A 250 2.61 20.51 17.07
C GLN A 250 1.87 19.23 16.67
N GLU A 251 1.56 19.05 15.38
CA GLU A 251 0.89 17.88 14.83
C GLU A 251 1.87 17.06 13.98
N PHE A 252 3.05 16.77 14.54
CA PHE A 252 4.18 16.20 13.80
C PHE A 252 3.85 14.85 13.14
N ARG A 253 3.15 13.97 13.86
CA ARG A 253 2.73 12.66 13.32
C ARG A 253 1.68 12.76 12.21
N ALA A 254 0.86 13.82 12.21
CA ALA A 254 -0.20 13.94 11.22
C ALA A 254 0.38 14.32 9.85
N HIS A 255 -0.11 13.70 8.77
CA HIS A 255 0.36 14.01 7.43
C HIS A 255 -0.15 15.38 6.97
N ALA A 256 0.77 16.14 6.37
CA ALA A 256 0.48 17.38 5.68
C ALA A 256 -0.41 17.18 4.44
N ASP A 257 -0.95 18.29 3.95
CA ASP A 257 -1.77 18.27 2.74
C ASP A 257 -0.92 17.99 1.49
N ASN A 258 0.28 18.55 1.44
CA ASN A 258 1.29 18.41 0.38
C ASN A 258 2.64 17.97 0.96
N ILE A 259 3.57 17.58 0.08
CA ILE A 259 4.94 17.21 0.45
C ILE A 259 5.82 18.46 0.50
N ASP A 260 6.67 18.56 1.53
CA ASP A 260 7.72 19.57 1.60
C ASP A 260 8.82 19.27 0.57
N VAL A 261 9.07 20.24 -0.31
CA VAL A 261 9.97 20.06 -1.47
C VAL A 261 11.42 19.88 -1.03
N GLU A 262 11.87 20.59 0.00
CA GLU A 262 13.26 20.52 0.44
C GLU A 262 13.53 19.20 1.18
N GLN A 263 12.60 18.78 2.05
CA GLN A 263 12.67 17.46 2.70
C GLN A 263 12.68 16.33 1.67
N PHE A 264 11.83 16.46 0.63
CA PHE A 264 11.82 15.49 -0.46
C PHE A 264 13.16 15.43 -1.20
N ILE A 265 13.74 16.58 -1.57
CA ILE A 265 15.05 16.65 -2.24
C ILE A 265 16.14 16.01 -1.37
N GLN A 266 16.17 16.32 -0.07
CA GLN A 266 17.13 15.74 0.86
C GLN A 266 17.01 14.22 0.93
N PHE A 267 15.78 13.71 1.03
CA PHE A 267 15.51 12.27 1.05
C PHE A 267 15.96 11.57 -0.22
N VAL A 268 15.54 12.05 -1.40
CA VAL A 268 15.88 11.39 -2.67
C VAL A 268 17.35 11.52 -3.04
N SER A 269 18.06 12.54 -2.53
CA SER A 269 19.50 12.70 -2.77
C SER A 269 20.30 11.56 -2.13
N ALA A 270 19.88 11.07 -0.95
CA ALA A 270 20.49 9.90 -0.32
C ALA A 270 20.17 8.58 -1.04
N LEU A 271 19.17 8.58 -1.93
CA LEU A 271 18.76 7.43 -2.74
C LEU A 271 19.39 7.42 -4.14
N GLY A 272 20.34 8.32 -4.43
CA GLY A 272 20.87 8.55 -5.78
C GLY A 272 21.41 7.31 -6.49
N ASP A 273 21.92 6.34 -5.74
CA ASP A 273 22.47 5.08 -6.28
C ASP A 273 21.43 3.97 -6.47
N TYR A 274 20.16 4.20 -6.09
CA TYR A 274 19.13 3.17 -6.03
C TYR A 274 17.97 3.44 -7.00
N ASN A 275 17.36 2.35 -7.46
CA ASN A 275 16.06 2.38 -8.12
C ASN A 275 14.97 2.13 -7.07
N VAL A 276 14.09 3.09 -6.84
CA VAL A 276 13.09 3.03 -5.76
C VAL A 276 11.74 3.55 -6.24
N ASP A 277 10.67 2.95 -5.71
CA ASP A 277 9.30 3.43 -5.89
C ASP A 277 8.81 4.07 -4.60
N ILE A 278 8.29 5.29 -4.66
CA ILE A 278 7.88 6.06 -3.49
C ILE A 278 6.38 6.36 -3.58
N ILE A 279 5.60 5.85 -2.63
CA ILE A 279 4.22 6.32 -2.43
C ILE A 279 4.27 7.58 -1.57
N LEU A 280 3.68 8.67 -2.07
CA LEU A 280 3.48 9.90 -1.32
C LEU A 280 2.21 9.79 -0.46
N GLU A 281 2.38 9.82 0.85
CA GLU A 281 1.32 9.67 1.84
C GLU A 281 0.82 11.03 2.35
N CYS A 282 0.08 11.74 1.51
CA CYS A 282 -0.46 13.06 1.83
C CYS A 282 -1.97 13.12 1.63
N LYS A 283 -2.62 14.21 2.07
CA LYS A 283 -4.08 14.35 1.93
C LYS A 283 -4.54 14.72 0.53
N ASN A 284 -3.75 15.52 -0.21
CA ASN A 284 -4.09 15.93 -1.58
C ASN A 284 -3.69 14.90 -2.65
N LYS A 285 -3.18 13.74 -2.26
CA LYS A 285 -3.00 12.57 -3.14
C LYS A 285 -2.20 12.89 -4.42
N ASP A 286 -2.78 12.63 -5.57
CA ASP A 286 -2.23 12.89 -6.89
C ASP A 286 -1.97 14.37 -7.15
N ASP A 287 -2.76 15.29 -6.59
CA ASP A 287 -2.48 16.73 -6.73
C ASP A 287 -1.19 17.14 -6.00
N ALA A 288 -0.92 16.58 -4.82
CA ALA A 288 0.35 16.82 -4.13
C ALA A 288 1.54 16.28 -4.94
N LEU A 289 1.39 15.10 -5.56
CA LEU A 289 2.40 14.53 -6.45
C LEU A 289 2.67 15.43 -7.65
N LEU A 290 1.61 15.89 -8.34
CA LEU A 290 1.73 16.80 -9.48
C LEU A 290 2.30 18.16 -9.08
N THR A 291 1.95 18.66 -7.89
CA THR A 291 2.54 19.88 -7.32
C THR A 291 4.03 19.71 -7.07
N LEU A 292 4.43 18.62 -6.41
CA LEU A 292 5.85 18.31 -6.16
C LEU A 292 6.64 18.27 -7.46
N ARG A 293 6.14 17.58 -8.50
CA ARG A 293 6.77 17.57 -9.84
C ARG A 293 6.96 18.97 -10.42
N ARG A 294 5.95 19.85 -10.30
CA ARG A 294 6.04 21.25 -10.77
C ARG A 294 7.11 22.02 -10.02
N GLU A 295 7.18 21.89 -8.71
CA GLU A 295 8.17 22.59 -7.88
C GLU A 295 9.60 22.09 -8.13
N LEU A 296 9.79 20.78 -8.27
CA LEU A 296 11.09 20.19 -8.66
C LEU A 296 11.56 20.69 -10.03
N LYS A 297 10.64 20.76 -11.01
CA LYS A 297 10.95 21.30 -12.34
C LYS A 297 11.38 22.77 -12.30
N LYS A 298 10.75 23.61 -11.46
CA LYS A 298 11.17 25.01 -11.27
C LYS A 298 12.59 25.13 -10.71
N LYS A 299 13.02 24.14 -9.93
CA LYS A 299 14.38 24.02 -9.38
C LYS A 299 15.36 23.32 -10.33
N GLY A 300 14.93 22.91 -11.53
CA GLY A 300 15.77 22.20 -12.51
C GLY A 300 16.07 20.75 -12.14
N ILE A 301 15.31 20.14 -11.22
CA ILE A 301 15.51 18.76 -10.76
C ILE A 301 14.52 17.84 -11.48
N SER A 302 15.04 16.77 -12.10
CA SER A 302 14.23 15.68 -12.68
C SER A 302 14.45 14.41 -11.87
N VAL A 303 13.46 14.01 -11.08
CA VAL A 303 13.56 12.85 -10.15
C VAL A 303 13.13 11.56 -10.83
N GLU A 304 12.12 11.65 -11.67
CA GLU A 304 11.63 10.58 -12.52
C GLU A 304 12.28 10.79 -13.88
N ALA A 305 13.58 10.49 -14.00
CA ALA A 305 14.20 10.42 -15.31
C ALA A 305 13.44 9.38 -16.12
N PHE A 306 12.52 9.86 -16.97
CA PHE A 306 11.66 9.01 -17.77
C PHE A 306 12.55 8.08 -18.58
N ALA A 307 12.25 6.78 -18.54
CA ALA A 307 12.74 5.86 -19.54
C ALA A 307 12.19 6.33 -20.89
N GLU A 308 12.89 7.24 -21.55
CA GLU A 308 12.71 7.45 -22.97
C GLU A 308 13.14 6.14 -23.65
N GLN A 309 12.18 5.52 -24.33
CA GLN A 309 12.32 4.46 -25.34
C GLN A 309 12.62 3.04 -24.84
N ALA A 310 11.56 2.21 -24.83
CA ALA A 310 11.55 0.90 -25.49
C ALA A 310 10.13 0.57 -25.95
#